data_AF-K1TLX2-F1
#
_entry.id   AF-K1TLX2-F1
#
_cell.length_a   1.000
_cell.length_b   1.000
_cell.length_c   1.000
_cell.angle_alpha   90.00
_cell.angle_beta   90.00
_cell.angle_gamma   90.00
#
_symmetry.space_group_name_H-M   'P 1'
#
loop_
_entity.id
_entity.type
_entity.pdbx_description
1 polymer ?
#
loop_
_entity_poly.entity_id
_entity_poly.type
_entity_poly.pdbx_seq_one_letter_code
_entity_poly.pdbx_strand_id
1 'polypeptide(L)'
;AKGKQKVVLVTSDHTRAVPSKITLPILLDEIRQGNPDADITILIATGLHRPTTEEEQRRMFGDAIVDHEKIAINNAFDPDQFIHMGVLPSGADFNVNKLAAECDLLVTEGFIEPHFFAGFSGGRKSILPGICSQETVNENHSYKAISSPYANTGVLEHNPIHEDMLAAAKMVNVQFIFNVALDGQKKNH
;
A
#
# COMPACT_ATOMS: atom_id res chain seq x y z
N ALA A 1 -7.29 1.63 -17.54
CA ALA A 1 -8.00 0.46 -16.96
C ALA A 1 -9.04 -0.19 -17.89
N LYS A 2 -8.68 -0.56 -19.13
CA LYS A 2 -9.65 -1.07 -20.13
C LYS A 2 -10.35 -2.36 -19.66
N GLY A 3 -11.68 -2.35 -19.63
CA GLY A 3 -12.50 -3.50 -19.23
C GLY A 3 -12.46 -3.84 -17.74
N LYS A 4 -11.97 -2.93 -16.89
CA LYS A 4 -11.90 -3.07 -15.42
C LYS A 4 -12.88 -2.10 -14.80
N GLN A 5 -13.81 -2.58 -13.98
CA GLN A 5 -14.86 -1.74 -13.39
C GLN A 5 -14.48 -1.28 -11.99
N LYS A 6 -14.12 -2.19 -11.09
CA LYS A 6 -13.68 -1.87 -9.73
C LYS A 6 -12.17 -1.70 -9.70
N VAL A 7 -11.71 -0.48 -9.46
CA VAL A 7 -10.28 -0.16 -9.38
C VAL A 7 -9.95 0.30 -7.97
N VAL A 8 -8.90 -0.26 -7.38
CA VAL A 8 -8.36 0.22 -6.10
C VAL A 8 -6.97 0.78 -6.32
N LEU A 9 -6.77 2.03 -5.90
CA LEU A 9 -5.49 2.72 -5.89
C LEU A 9 -5.02 2.88 -4.45
N VAL A 10 -4.02 2.10 -4.06
CA VAL A 10 -3.45 2.16 -2.71
C VAL A 10 -2.44 3.31 -2.63
N THR A 11 -2.63 4.21 -1.67
CA THR A 11 -1.71 5.33 -1.40
C THR A 11 -1.16 5.24 0.02
N SER A 12 -0.01 5.87 0.28
CA SER A 12 0.60 5.92 1.61
C SER A 12 -0.15 6.86 2.55
N ASP A 13 0.00 6.65 3.86
CA ASP A 13 -0.64 7.49 4.88
C ASP A 13 0.14 8.78 5.20
N HIS A 14 -0.40 9.56 6.16
CA HIS A 14 0.13 10.83 6.64
C HIS A 14 1.55 10.78 7.22
N THR A 15 2.11 9.60 7.48
CA THR A 15 3.48 9.45 7.97
C THR A 15 4.51 9.44 6.85
N ARG A 16 4.07 9.35 5.59
CA ARG A 16 4.94 9.27 4.42
C ARG A 16 4.94 10.57 3.63
N ALA A 17 6.10 10.90 3.08
CA ALA A 17 6.29 12.10 2.26
C ALA A 17 6.02 11.84 0.77
N VAL A 18 5.06 10.97 0.44
CA VAL A 18 4.67 10.74 -0.97
C VAL A 18 4.02 12.03 -1.48
N PRO A 19 4.42 12.56 -2.64
CA PRO A 19 3.83 13.77 -3.22
C PRO A 19 2.51 13.43 -3.92
N SER A 20 1.56 12.85 -3.19
CA SER A 20 0.29 12.32 -3.71
C SER A 20 -0.59 13.38 -4.37
N LYS A 21 -0.46 14.65 -3.98
CA LYS A 21 -1.07 15.80 -4.67
C LYS A 21 -0.64 15.93 -6.14
N ILE A 22 0.50 15.35 -6.51
CA ILE A 22 1.03 15.32 -7.88
C ILE A 22 0.72 13.96 -8.53
N THR A 23 0.96 12.86 -7.82
CA THR A 23 0.90 11.51 -8.41
C THR A 23 -0.53 10.99 -8.57
N LEU A 24 -1.42 11.25 -7.61
CA LEU A 24 -2.82 10.77 -7.69
C LEU A 24 -3.58 11.35 -8.89
N PRO A 25 -3.55 12.67 -9.20
CA PRO A 25 -4.22 13.18 -10.40
C PRO A 25 -3.78 12.47 -11.68
N ILE A 26 -2.47 12.25 -11.84
CA ILE A 26 -1.90 11.57 -13.02
C ILE A 26 -2.41 10.13 -13.12
N LEU A 27 -2.40 9.40 -12.00
CA LEU A 27 -2.86 8.01 -11.98
C LEU A 27 -4.37 7.89 -12.22
N LEU A 28 -5.17 8.78 -11.62
CA LEU A 28 -6.61 8.83 -11.82
C LEU A 28 -6.95 9.14 -13.29
N ASP A 29 -6.28 10.11 -13.89
CA ASP A 29 -6.45 10.46 -15.29
C ASP A 29 -6.08 9.29 -16.21
N GLU A 30 -4.95 8.61 -15.96
CA GLU A 30 -4.52 7.44 -16.75
C GLU A 30 -5.53 6.27 -16.63
N ILE A 31 -6.03 6.02 -15.42
CA ILE A 31 -7.05 4.99 -15.19
C ILE A 31 -8.31 5.31 -16.00
N ARG A 32 -8.79 6.56 -15.92
CA ARG A 32 -9.99 7.06 -16.62
C ARG A 32 -9.84 7.14 -18.13
N GLN A 33 -8.66 7.46 -18.65
CA GLN A 33 -8.39 7.39 -20.09
C GLN A 33 -8.60 5.98 -20.63
N GLY A 34 -8.22 4.96 -19.85
CA GLY A 34 -8.47 3.57 -20.23
C GLY A 34 -9.89 3.07 -19.95
N ASN A 35 -10.59 3.63 -18.96
CA ASN A 35 -12.02 3.39 -18.70
C ASN A 35 -12.64 4.59 -17.94
N PRO A 36 -13.37 5.49 -18.61
CA PRO A 36 -13.96 6.68 -17.98
C PRO A 36 -14.98 6.37 -16.90
N ASP A 37 -15.63 5.20 -16.99
CA ASP A 37 -16.69 4.75 -16.08
C ASP A 37 -16.15 3.88 -14.94
N ALA A 38 -14.83 3.76 -14.79
CA ALA A 38 -14.23 2.98 -13.71
C ALA A 38 -14.67 3.51 -12.34
N ASP A 39 -15.10 2.60 -11.48
CA ASP A 39 -15.37 2.88 -10.07
C ASP A 39 -14.04 2.78 -9.28
N ILE A 40 -13.44 3.93 -9.01
CA ILE A 40 -12.13 4.04 -8.38
C ILE A 40 -12.28 4.31 -6.89
N THR A 41 -11.64 3.49 -6.06
CA THR A 41 -11.44 3.76 -4.63
C THR A 41 -9.97 3.99 -4.32
N ILE A 42 -9.67 5.11 -3.69
CA ILE A 42 -8.34 5.39 -3.13
C ILE A 42 -8.30 4.78 -1.72
N LEU A 43 -7.41 3.81 -1.49
CA LEU A 43 -7.26 3.14 -0.21
C LEU A 43 -5.98 3.61 0.49
N ILE A 44 -6.13 4.26 1.65
CA ILE A 44 -4.98 4.74 2.44
C ILE A 44 -4.38 3.59 3.25
N ALA A 45 -3.13 3.28 2.95
CA ALA A 45 -2.34 2.23 3.58
C ALA A 45 -1.71 2.68 4.91
N THR A 46 -2.49 2.62 5.98
CA THR A 46 -2.09 2.99 7.34
C THR A 46 -1.24 1.94 8.04
N GLY A 47 -1.31 0.67 7.63
CA GLY A 47 -0.81 -0.44 8.43
C GLY A 47 -1.36 -0.38 9.86
N LEU A 48 -0.49 -0.32 10.86
CA LEU A 48 -0.86 -0.21 12.28
C LEU A 48 -1.01 1.24 12.78
N HIS A 49 -0.86 2.24 11.92
CA HIS A 49 -1.02 3.63 12.33
C HIS A 49 -2.49 3.98 12.56
N ARG A 50 -2.72 5.09 13.26
CA ARG A 50 -4.06 5.66 13.40
C ARG A 50 -4.64 6.04 12.02
N PRO A 51 -5.98 6.15 11.91
CA PRO A 51 -6.62 6.70 10.72
C PRO A 51 -6.08 8.10 10.36
N THR A 52 -5.96 8.35 9.06
CA THR A 52 -5.58 9.66 8.52
C THR A 52 -6.79 10.59 8.55
N THR A 53 -6.65 11.77 9.16
CA THR A 53 -7.77 12.73 9.27
C THR A 53 -8.08 13.37 7.92
N GLU A 54 -9.28 13.92 7.75
CA GLU A 54 -9.64 14.63 6.51
C GLU A 54 -8.71 15.83 6.25
N GLU A 55 -8.31 16.56 7.29
CA GLU A 55 -7.36 17.67 7.15
C GLU A 55 -6.01 17.19 6.61
N GLU A 56 -5.52 16.04 7.08
CA GLU A 56 -4.31 15.42 6.56
C GLU A 56 -4.49 14.96 5.12
N GLN A 57 -5.64 14.35 4.78
CA GLN A 57 -5.96 13.97 3.41
C GLN A 57 -5.94 15.19 2.47
N ARG A 58 -6.53 16.32 2.87
CA ARG A 58 -6.51 17.56 2.08
C ARG A 58 -5.11 18.10 1.87
N ARG A 59 -4.24 18.02 2.88
CA ARG A 59 -2.82 18.40 2.75
C ARG A 59 -2.07 17.47 1.80
N MET A 60 -2.32 16.16 1.87
CA MET A 60 -1.62 15.14 1.09
C MET A 60 -2.10 15.07 -0.36
N PHE A 61 -3.40 15.16 -0.60
CA PHE A 61 -4.05 14.86 -1.87
C PHE A 61 -4.61 16.12 -2.57
N GLY A 62 -4.95 17.15 -1.78
CA GLY A 62 -5.64 18.36 -2.25
C GLY A 62 -7.16 18.25 -2.19
N ASP A 63 -7.83 19.39 -2.09
CA ASP A 63 -9.28 19.48 -1.88
C ASP A 63 -10.09 18.77 -2.95
N ALA A 64 -9.73 18.95 -4.23
CA ALA A 64 -10.44 18.36 -5.35
C ALA A 64 -10.52 16.81 -5.26
N ILE A 65 -9.46 16.14 -4.79
CA ILE A 65 -9.48 14.68 -4.62
C ILE A 65 -10.38 14.31 -3.44
N VAL A 66 -10.25 15.00 -2.31
CA VAL A 66 -11.03 14.71 -1.10
C VAL A 66 -12.53 14.95 -1.33
N ASP A 67 -12.89 15.96 -2.13
CA ASP A 67 -14.27 16.35 -2.37
C ASP A 67 -14.98 15.48 -3.44
N HIS A 68 -14.23 14.81 -4.32
CA HIS A 68 -14.79 14.15 -5.51
C HIS A 68 -14.46 12.67 -5.67
N GLU A 69 -13.39 12.18 -5.03
CA GLU A 69 -12.97 10.78 -5.13
C GLU A 69 -13.47 9.95 -3.94
N LYS A 70 -13.65 8.65 -4.15
CA LYS A 70 -13.95 7.72 -3.05
C LYS A 70 -12.66 7.41 -2.31
N ILE A 71 -12.60 7.78 -1.03
CA ILE A 71 -11.46 7.50 -0.17
C ILE A 71 -11.86 6.54 0.94
N ALA A 72 -11.12 5.45 1.08
CA ALA A 72 -11.22 4.50 2.17
C ALA A 72 -9.93 4.50 2.99
N ILE A 73 -10.04 4.24 4.29
CA ILE A 73 -8.90 4.20 5.21
C ILE A 73 -8.81 2.78 5.76
N ASN A 74 -7.65 2.15 5.61
CA ASN A 74 -7.40 0.88 6.25
C ASN A 74 -7.43 1.04 7.78
N ASN A 75 -8.12 0.14 8.47
CA ASN A 75 -8.05 0.03 9.92
C ASN A 75 -7.66 -1.39 10.30
N ALA A 76 -6.37 -1.63 10.59
CA ALA A 76 -5.84 -2.95 10.94
C ALA A 76 -6.50 -3.61 12.16
N PHE A 77 -7.23 -2.83 12.96
CA PHE A 77 -7.92 -3.28 14.18
C PHE A 77 -9.40 -3.59 13.97
N ASP A 78 -9.92 -3.38 12.75
CA ASP A 78 -11.31 -3.66 12.38
C ASP A 78 -11.38 -4.95 11.54
N PRO A 79 -11.69 -6.12 12.15
CA PRO A 79 -11.65 -7.40 11.46
C PRO A 79 -12.63 -7.48 10.28
N ASP A 80 -13.70 -6.68 10.29
CA ASP A 80 -14.72 -6.69 9.23
C ASP A 80 -14.18 -6.15 7.89
N GLN A 81 -13.05 -5.43 7.90
CA GLN A 81 -12.41 -4.95 6.67
C GLN A 81 -11.60 -6.02 5.93
N PHE A 82 -11.30 -7.15 6.56
CA PHE A 82 -10.30 -8.10 6.06
C PHE A 82 -10.91 -9.41 5.59
N ILE A 83 -10.28 -9.99 4.57
CA ILE A 83 -10.53 -11.36 4.12
C ILE A 83 -9.23 -12.14 4.18
N HIS A 84 -9.35 -13.40 4.62
CA HIS A 84 -8.25 -14.34 4.58
C HIS A 84 -7.99 -14.80 3.15
N MET A 85 -6.78 -14.57 2.64
CA MET A 85 -6.39 -14.93 1.27
C MET A 85 -5.44 -16.13 1.18
N GLY A 86 -4.86 -16.56 2.30
CA GLY A 86 -3.99 -17.73 2.35
C GLY A 86 -2.92 -17.61 3.42
N VAL A 87 -1.84 -18.38 3.26
CA VAL A 87 -0.73 -18.45 4.21
C VAL A 87 0.56 -17.96 3.54
N LEU A 88 1.31 -17.10 4.22
CA LEU A 88 2.59 -16.54 3.76
C LEU A 88 3.74 -17.55 3.93
N PRO A 89 4.89 -17.35 3.24
CA PRO A 89 6.08 -18.19 3.40
C PRO A 89 6.54 -18.41 4.86
N SER A 90 6.36 -17.42 5.72
CA SER A 90 6.66 -17.53 7.17
C SER A 90 5.75 -18.49 7.93
N GLY A 91 4.61 -18.88 7.35
CA GLY A 91 3.53 -19.63 7.99
C GLY A 91 2.42 -18.75 8.58
N ALA A 92 2.52 -17.42 8.44
CA ALA A 92 1.51 -16.48 8.93
C ALA A 92 0.25 -16.47 8.04
N ASP A 93 -0.92 -16.32 8.66
CA ASP A 93 -2.16 -16.05 7.93
C ASP A 93 -2.11 -14.68 7.26
N PHE A 94 -2.50 -14.63 5.99
CA PHE A 94 -2.58 -13.41 5.19
C PHE A 94 -4.01 -12.88 5.14
N ASN A 95 -4.27 -11.86 5.96
CA ASN A 95 -5.53 -11.14 5.99
C ASN A 95 -5.34 -9.73 5.42
N VAL A 96 -6.01 -9.44 4.31
CA VAL A 96 -5.84 -8.18 3.55
C VAL A 96 -7.20 -7.52 3.32
N ASN A 97 -7.18 -6.20 3.15
CA ASN A 97 -8.39 -5.41 2.99
C ASN A 97 -9.23 -5.91 1.81
N LYS A 98 -10.53 -6.17 2.05
CA LYS A 98 -11.49 -6.71 1.06
C LYS A 98 -11.54 -5.88 -0.21
N LEU A 99 -11.43 -4.55 -0.11
CA LEU A 99 -11.42 -3.67 -1.27
C LEU A 99 -10.31 -4.04 -2.25
N ALA A 100 -9.10 -4.31 -1.74
CA ALA A 100 -7.97 -4.69 -2.57
C ALA A 100 -8.10 -6.13 -3.11
N ALA A 101 -8.59 -7.06 -2.29
CA ALA A 101 -8.75 -8.47 -2.67
C ALA A 101 -9.82 -8.70 -3.73
N GLU A 102 -10.88 -7.90 -3.73
CA GLU A 102 -12.09 -8.11 -4.56
C GLU A 102 -12.17 -7.17 -5.78
N CYS A 103 -11.17 -6.32 -5.99
CA CYS A 103 -11.14 -5.40 -7.13
C CYS A 103 -10.71 -6.08 -8.43
N ASP A 104 -11.07 -5.48 -9.56
CA ASP A 104 -10.67 -5.98 -10.88
C ASP A 104 -9.23 -5.56 -11.23
N LEU A 105 -8.80 -4.40 -10.70
CA LEU A 105 -7.50 -3.79 -10.93
C LEU A 105 -6.98 -3.15 -9.63
N LEU A 106 -5.87 -3.71 -9.12
CA LEU A 106 -5.15 -3.20 -7.97
C LEU A 106 -3.89 -2.47 -8.41
N VAL A 107 -3.82 -1.18 -8.08
CA VAL A 107 -2.69 -0.30 -8.35
C VAL A 107 -2.15 0.23 -7.03
N THR A 108 -0.83 0.40 -6.92
CA THR A 108 -0.24 1.07 -5.76
C THR A 108 0.61 2.25 -6.19
N GLU A 109 0.56 3.31 -5.39
CA GLU A 109 1.59 4.34 -5.40
C GLU A 109 2.42 4.29 -4.11
N GLY A 110 3.59 4.90 -4.17
CA GLY A 110 4.45 5.03 -3.00
C GLY A 110 5.75 5.73 -3.33
N PHE A 111 6.69 5.64 -2.39
CA PHE A 111 8.05 6.07 -2.61
C PHE A 111 9.03 5.01 -2.14
N ILE A 112 10.24 5.03 -2.70
CA ILE A 112 11.32 4.11 -2.36
C ILE A 112 12.39 4.85 -1.56
N GLU A 113 12.70 4.34 -0.37
CA GLU A 113 13.81 4.74 0.49
C GLU A 113 14.42 3.48 1.14
N PRO A 114 15.68 3.52 1.59
CA PRO A 114 16.22 2.49 2.46
C PRO A 114 15.37 2.33 3.72
N HIS A 115 15.10 1.08 4.12
CA HIS A 115 14.30 0.77 5.29
C HIS A 115 15.04 -0.19 6.21
N PHE A 116 15.14 0.18 7.49
CA PHE A 116 16.05 -0.40 8.47
C PHE A 116 16.01 -1.93 8.64
N PHE A 117 14.86 -2.58 8.43
CA PHE A 117 14.75 -4.04 8.44
C PHE A 117 14.15 -4.66 7.16
N ALA A 118 13.53 -3.85 6.30
CA ALA A 118 12.75 -4.37 5.15
C ALA A 118 13.52 -4.25 3.82
N GLY A 119 14.81 -3.93 3.90
CA GLY A 119 15.63 -3.49 2.78
C GLY A 119 15.26 -2.09 2.31
N PHE A 120 14.08 -1.96 1.70
CA PHE A 120 13.56 -0.74 1.11
C PHE A 120 12.06 -0.54 1.40
N SER A 121 11.55 0.68 1.34
CA SER A 121 10.10 0.96 1.28
C SER A 121 9.52 0.69 -0.12
N GLY A 122 8.25 1.07 -0.33
CA GLY A 122 7.58 1.06 -1.63
C GLY A 122 7.15 -0.31 -2.15
N GLY A 123 6.38 -0.29 -3.23
CA GLY A 123 5.92 -1.49 -3.95
C GLY A 123 5.14 -2.44 -3.05
N ARG A 124 5.66 -3.66 -2.84
CA ARG A 124 5.05 -4.69 -1.98
C ARG A 124 4.65 -4.21 -0.57
N LYS A 125 5.33 -3.17 -0.06
CA LYS A 125 5.06 -2.62 1.27
C LYS A 125 3.72 -1.88 1.39
N SER A 126 3.17 -1.41 0.27
CA SER A 126 1.81 -0.85 0.22
C SER A 126 0.75 -1.90 0.53
N ILE A 127 1.06 -3.20 0.37
CA ILE A 127 0.18 -4.32 0.73
C ILE A 127 0.44 -4.76 2.17
N LEU A 128 1.63 -5.29 2.44
CA LEU A 128 2.05 -5.73 3.77
C LEU A 128 3.19 -4.82 4.24
N PRO A 129 3.01 -3.98 5.28
CA PRO A 129 1.87 -3.95 6.20
C PRO A 129 0.71 -3.06 5.77
N GLY A 130 0.84 -2.30 4.68
CA GLY A 130 0.00 -1.14 4.38
C GLY A 130 -1.52 -1.33 4.53
N ILE A 131 -2.07 -2.44 4.05
CA ILE A 131 -3.51 -2.72 4.03
C ILE A 131 -3.85 -4.10 4.61
N CYS A 132 -3.04 -4.58 5.55
CA CYS A 132 -3.23 -5.87 6.22
C CYS A 132 -3.81 -5.70 7.63
N SER A 133 -4.40 -6.79 8.15
CA SER A 133 -4.87 -6.83 9.54
C SER A 133 -3.71 -6.80 10.53
N GLN A 134 -4.00 -6.44 11.78
CA GLN A 134 -2.97 -6.37 12.81
C GLN A 134 -2.22 -7.70 13.00
N GLU A 135 -2.94 -8.82 12.96
CA GLU A 135 -2.38 -10.16 13.15
C GLU A 135 -1.32 -10.47 12.09
N THR A 136 -1.66 -10.28 10.80
CA THR A 136 -0.74 -10.47 9.69
C THR A 136 0.49 -9.57 9.80
N VAL A 137 0.30 -8.30 10.19
CA VAL A 137 1.42 -7.37 10.35
C VAL A 137 2.34 -7.78 11.50
N ASN A 138 1.77 -8.18 12.65
CA ASN A 138 2.54 -8.57 13.83
C ASN A 138 3.40 -9.81 13.58
N GLU A 139 2.89 -10.81 12.86
CA GLU A 139 3.67 -11.99 12.49
C GLU A 139 4.85 -11.64 11.57
N ASN A 140 4.60 -10.80 10.57
CA ASN A 140 5.64 -10.33 9.65
C ASN A 140 6.71 -9.47 10.37
N HIS A 141 6.35 -8.78 11.45
CA HIS A 141 7.25 -7.99 12.29
C HIS A 141 7.65 -8.69 13.59
N SER A 142 7.48 -10.02 13.65
CA SER A 142 7.80 -10.81 14.83
C SER A 142 9.29 -10.75 15.18
N TYR A 143 9.63 -11.04 16.44
CA TYR A 143 11.02 -11.15 16.87
C TYR A 143 11.82 -12.13 15.99
N LYS A 144 11.20 -13.24 15.59
CA LYS A 144 11.82 -14.23 14.69
C LYS A 144 12.20 -13.63 13.34
N ALA A 145 11.32 -12.82 12.75
CA ALA A 145 11.59 -12.17 11.46
C ALA A 145 12.65 -11.07 11.59
N ILE A 146 12.53 -10.22 12.62
CA ILE A 146 13.44 -9.07 12.85
C ILE A 146 14.85 -9.51 13.28
N SER A 147 14.98 -10.63 14.01
CA SER A 147 16.29 -11.15 14.44
C SER A 147 17.09 -11.83 13.32
N SER A 148 16.52 -11.98 12.13
CA SER A 148 17.24 -12.49 10.96
C SER A 148 18.41 -11.57 10.60
N PRO A 149 19.61 -12.10 10.31
CA PRO A 149 20.74 -11.28 9.85
C PRO A 149 20.47 -10.59 8.50
N TYR A 150 19.48 -11.05 7.74
CA TYR A 150 19.07 -10.48 6.45
C TYR A 150 18.00 -9.39 6.60
N ALA A 151 17.38 -9.23 7.78
CA ALA A 151 16.42 -8.17 8.06
C ALA A 151 17.14 -6.83 8.32
N ASN A 152 17.74 -6.27 7.27
CA ASN A 152 18.61 -5.11 7.37
C ASN A 152 18.35 -4.07 6.26
N THR A 153 18.94 -2.89 6.43
CA THR A 153 18.87 -1.78 5.47
C THR A 153 19.47 -2.20 4.14
N GLY A 154 18.74 -1.99 3.04
CA GLY A 154 19.20 -2.31 1.69
C GLY A 154 19.23 -3.79 1.31
N VAL A 155 18.87 -4.70 2.22
CA VAL A 155 18.91 -6.15 1.97
C VAL A 155 17.51 -6.70 1.65
N LEU A 156 17.37 -7.27 0.46
CA LEU A 156 16.13 -7.94 0.01
C LEU A 156 16.31 -9.45 -0.10
N GLU A 157 17.43 -9.90 -0.65
CA GLU A 157 17.72 -11.33 -0.80
C GLU A 157 17.79 -12.01 0.57
N HIS A 158 17.07 -13.13 0.72
CA HIS A 158 16.92 -13.89 1.97
C HIS A 158 16.31 -13.12 3.16
N ASN A 159 15.78 -11.90 2.93
CA ASN A 159 15.11 -11.15 3.97
C ASN A 159 13.69 -11.71 4.17
N PRO A 160 13.40 -12.42 5.28
CA PRO A 160 12.12 -13.10 5.46
C PRO A 160 10.93 -12.13 5.49
N ILE A 161 11.17 -10.90 5.97
CA ILE A 161 10.17 -9.84 5.99
C ILE A 161 9.81 -9.46 4.56
N HIS A 162 10.81 -9.29 3.70
CA HIS A 162 10.61 -8.98 2.29
C HIS A 162 9.90 -10.11 1.55
N GLU A 163 10.28 -11.35 1.79
CA GLU A 163 9.72 -12.54 1.13
C GLU A 163 8.22 -12.66 1.37
N ASP A 164 7.77 -12.48 2.61
CA ASP A 164 6.35 -12.43 2.97
C ASP A 164 5.64 -11.26 2.28
N MET A 165 6.22 -10.05 2.31
CA MET A 165 5.62 -8.89 1.66
C MET A 165 5.46 -9.11 0.14
N LEU A 166 6.46 -9.71 -0.50
CA LEU A 166 6.44 -10.02 -1.93
C LEU A 166 5.40 -11.09 -2.25
N ALA A 167 5.29 -12.13 -1.41
CA ALA A 167 4.26 -13.15 -1.55
C ALA A 167 2.85 -12.56 -1.40
N ALA A 168 2.63 -11.73 -0.39
CA ALA A 168 1.37 -11.01 -0.17
C ALA A 168 0.96 -10.16 -1.38
N ALA A 169 1.88 -9.36 -1.92
CA ALA A 169 1.61 -8.51 -3.09
C ALA A 169 1.27 -9.32 -4.36
N LYS A 170 1.90 -10.49 -4.54
CA LYS A 170 1.56 -11.42 -5.63
C LYS A 170 0.20 -12.07 -5.42
N MET A 171 -0.10 -12.48 -4.18
CA MET A 171 -1.35 -13.18 -3.84
C MET A 171 -2.58 -12.29 -4.00
N VAL A 172 -2.48 -11.01 -3.62
CA VAL A 172 -3.55 -10.01 -3.87
C VAL A 172 -3.52 -9.44 -5.30
N ASN A 173 -2.64 -9.96 -6.16
CA ASN A 173 -2.55 -9.61 -7.58
C ASN A 173 -2.36 -8.10 -7.84
N VAL A 174 -1.35 -7.48 -7.22
CA VAL A 174 -0.94 -6.12 -7.58
C VAL A 174 -0.51 -6.08 -9.05
N GLN A 175 -1.19 -5.29 -9.88
CA GLN A 175 -0.98 -5.29 -11.33
C GLN A 175 -0.12 -4.14 -11.83
N PHE A 176 -0.06 -3.03 -11.07
CA PHE A 176 0.75 -1.88 -11.42
C PHE A 176 1.24 -1.15 -10.16
N ILE A 177 2.45 -0.59 -10.24
CA ILE A 177 3.09 0.13 -9.14
C ILE A 177 3.70 1.41 -9.70
N PHE A 178 3.40 2.55 -9.07
CA PHE A 178 4.01 3.84 -9.34
C PHE A 178 4.79 4.31 -8.11
N ASN A 179 6.10 4.10 -8.10
CA ASN A 179 6.96 4.56 -7.01
C ASN A 179 7.80 5.75 -7.45
N VAL A 180 7.85 6.78 -6.61
CA VAL A 180 8.79 7.90 -6.78
C VAL A 180 10.03 7.74 -5.90
N ALA A 181 11.12 8.40 -6.28
CA ALA A 181 12.28 8.61 -5.42
C ALA A 181 12.40 10.11 -5.15
N LEU A 182 12.65 10.48 -3.90
CA LEU A 182 12.73 11.87 -3.47
C LEU A 182 14.18 12.28 -3.25
N ASP A 183 14.50 13.53 -3.58
CA ASP A 183 15.77 14.13 -3.18
C ASP A 183 15.81 14.48 -1.68
N GLY A 184 16.97 14.92 -1.18
CA GLY A 184 17.14 15.33 0.22
C GLY A 184 16.25 16.51 0.66
N GLN A 185 15.59 17.21 -0.28
CA GLN A 185 14.63 18.28 -0.02
C GLN A 185 13.17 17.82 -0.18
N LYS A 186 12.92 16.53 -0.39
CA LYS A 186 11.60 15.94 -0.64
C LYS A 186 10.91 16.47 -1.90
N LYS A 187 11.67 16.81 -2.94
CA LYS A 187 11.16 17.18 -4.27
C LYS A 187 11.37 16.03 -5.27
N ASN A 188 10.46 15.93 -6.25
CA ASN A 188 10.59 15.03 -7.39
C ASN A 188 11.51 15.64 -8.45
N HIS A 189 12.33 14.81 -9.10
CA HIS A 189 12.91 15.08 -10.42
C HIS A 189 12.11 14.36 -11.50
#